data_AF-A0A5N6DJ92-F1
#
_entry.id   AF-A0A5N6DJ92-F1
#
_cell.length_a   1.000
_cell.length_b   1.000
_cell.length_c   1.000
_cell.angle_alpha   90.00
_cell.angle_beta   90.00
_cell.angle_gamma   90.00
#
_symmetry.space_group_name_H-M   'P 1'
#
loop_
_entity.id
_entity.type
_entity.pdbx_description
1 polymer ?
#
loop_
_entity_poly.entity_id
_entity_poly.type
_entity_poly.pdbx_seq_one_letter_code
_entity_poly.pdbx_strand_id
1 'polypeptide(L)'
;MANPSHLKAAAYGSLVLAFGHALSSRKFMRLRRFQELPSIAYVCSTVGWFQGSGYLVLTALLNLQWSLNPQALDEPLNRAIAGLLTLIAWGSSVSYLRGGVMSSGFITAAAGAFQAWAAFRG
;
A
#
# COMPACT_ATOMS: atom_id res chain seq x y z
N MET A 1 -3.77 19.13 13.01
CA MET A 1 -4.88 18.58 12.22
C MET A 1 -4.32 18.28 10.84
N ALA A 2 -4.65 17.11 10.27
CA ALA A 2 -4.13 16.68 8.98
C ALA A 2 -4.48 17.69 7.86
N ASN A 3 -3.53 18.03 6.99
CA ASN A 3 -3.80 18.91 5.86
C ASN A 3 -4.51 18.16 4.71
N PRO A 4 -5.67 18.65 4.22
CA PRO A 4 -6.39 18.07 3.09
C PRO A 4 -5.54 17.82 1.85
N SER A 5 -4.63 18.73 1.51
CA SER A 5 -3.80 18.63 0.30
C SER A 5 -2.81 17.47 0.40
N HIS A 6 -2.24 17.22 1.58
CA HIS A 6 -1.35 16.08 1.81
C HIS A 6 -2.10 14.76 1.73
N LEU A 7 -3.32 14.71 2.29
CA LEU A 7 -4.20 13.55 2.19
C LEU A 7 -4.63 13.27 0.74
N LYS A 8 -4.95 14.31 -0.06
CA LYS A 8 -5.23 14.14 -1.49
C LYS A 8 -4.00 13.60 -2.24
N ALA A 9 -2.82 14.11 -1.95
CA ALA A 9 -1.59 13.61 -2.54
C ALA A 9 -1.36 12.12 -2.17
N ALA A 10 -1.60 11.75 -0.92
CA ALA A 10 -1.50 10.35 -0.46
C ALA A 10 -2.55 9.46 -1.15
N ALA A 11 -3.76 9.99 -1.36
CA ALA A 11 -4.83 9.31 -2.07
C ALA A 11 -4.44 9.01 -3.53
N TYR A 12 -4.10 10.03 -4.31
CA TYR A 12 -3.74 9.86 -5.71
C TYR A 12 -2.44 9.07 -5.88
N GLY A 13 -1.45 9.29 -5.03
CA GLY A 13 -0.21 8.52 -5.01
C GLY A 13 -0.47 7.03 -4.78
N SER A 14 -1.31 6.69 -3.79
CA SER A 14 -1.70 5.29 -3.52
C SER A 14 -2.46 4.67 -4.69
N LEU A 15 -3.30 5.44 -5.38
CA LEU A 15 -4.02 4.97 -6.57
C LEU A 15 -3.06 4.68 -7.73
N VAL A 16 -2.10 5.57 -8.00
CA VAL A 16 -1.05 5.33 -9.00
C VAL A 16 -0.23 4.08 -8.66
N LEU A 17 0.15 3.93 -7.39
CA LEU A 17 0.85 2.74 -6.92
C LEU A 17 -0.01 1.48 -7.06
N ALA A 18 -1.32 1.55 -6.80
CA ALA A 18 -2.22 0.40 -6.96
C ALA A 18 -2.23 -0.12 -8.40
N PHE A 19 -2.33 0.78 -9.38
CA PHE A 19 -2.26 0.42 -10.79
C PHE A 19 -0.87 -0.11 -11.18
N GLY A 20 0.22 0.54 -10.75
CA GLY A 20 1.58 0.05 -11.00
C GLY A 20 1.83 -1.33 -10.39
N HIS A 21 1.35 -1.56 -9.18
CA HIS A 21 1.41 -2.85 -8.48
C HIS A 21 0.60 -3.93 -9.23
N ALA A 22 -0.64 -3.63 -9.63
CA ALA A 22 -1.45 -4.54 -10.42
C ALA A 22 -0.81 -4.86 -11.79
N LEU A 23 -0.24 -3.88 -12.49
CA LEU A 23 0.39 -4.09 -13.79
C LEU A 23 1.70 -4.89 -13.70
N SER A 24 2.49 -4.67 -12.65
CA SER A 24 3.74 -5.41 -12.44
C SER A 24 3.52 -6.91 -12.16
N SER A 25 2.31 -7.30 -11.69
CA SER A 25 1.90 -8.71 -11.59
C SER A 25 2.12 -9.47 -12.90
N ARG A 26 1.84 -8.83 -14.05
CA ARG A 26 1.96 -9.47 -15.35
C ARG A 26 3.40 -9.87 -15.66
N LYS A 27 4.38 -9.07 -15.23
CA LYS A 27 5.80 -9.40 -15.41
C LYS A 27 6.22 -10.51 -14.46
N PHE A 28 5.85 -10.39 -13.18
CA PHE A 28 6.17 -11.36 -12.13
C PHE A 28 5.57 -12.75 -12.40
N MET A 29 4.28 -12.81 -12.71
CA MET A 29 3.54 -14.06 -12.91
C MET A 29 3.82 -14.75 -14.25
N ARG A 30 4.48 -14.06 -15.19
CA ARG A 30 4.98 -14.64 -16.44
C ARG A 30 6.35 -15.33 -16.29
N LEU A 31 7.02 -15.16 -15.15
CA LEU A 31 8.28 -15.86 -14.91
C LEU A 31 8.02 -17.37 -14.87
N ARG A 32 8.82 -18.14 -15.61
CA ARG A 32 8.71 -19.60 -15.62
C ARG A 32 8.74 -20.21 -14.22
N ARG A 33 9.63 -19.71 -13.35
CA ARG A 33 9.72 -20.15 -11.94
C ARG A 33 8.44 -19.87 -11.14
N PHE A 34 7.68 -18.84 -11.49
CA PHE A 34 6.39 -18.57 -10.85
C PHE A 34 5.33 -19.55 -11.33
N GLN A 35 5.29 -19.83 -12.63
CA GLN A 35 4.34 -20.76 -13.24
C GLN A 35 4.57 -22.22 -12.81
N GLU A 36 5.80 -22.56 -12.45
CA GLU A 36 6.19 -23.89 -11.95
C GLU A 36 6.03 -24.04 -10.43
N LEU A 37 5.48 -23.04 -9.72
CA LEU A 37 5.21 -23.14 -8.29
C LEU A 37 4.18 -24.24 -7.98
N PRO A 38 4.30 -24.95 -6.84
CA PRO A 38 3.23 -25.81 -6.34
C PRO A 38 1.92 -25.03 -6.19
N SER A 39 0.78 -25.69 -6.41
CA SER A 39 -0.55 -25.05 -6.47
C SER A 39 -0.81 -24.09 -5.30
N ILE A 40 -0.52 -24.50 -4.06
CA ILE A 40 -0.71 -23.64 -2.88
C ILE A 40 0.14 -22.36 -2.96
N ALA A 41 1.41 -22.45 -3.34
CA ALA A 41 2.30 -21.31 -3.45
C ALA A 41 1.89 -20.39 -4.61
N TYR A 42 1.47 -20.97 -5.74
CA TYR A 42 0.97 -20.24 -6.89
C TYR A 42 -0.28 -19.42 -6.55
N VAL A 43 -1.28 -20.06 -5.93
CA VAL A 43 -2.55 -19.42 -5.55
C VAL A 43 -2.31 -18.35 -4.50
N CYS A 44 -1.61 -18.66 -3.41
CA CYS A 44 -1.33 -17.69 -2.35
C CYS A 44 -0.51 -16.48 -2.85
N SER A 45 0.47 -16.70 -3.71
CA SER A 45 1.26 -15.60 -4.29
C SER A 45 0.42 -14.74 -5.24
N THR A 46 -0.45 -15.37 -6.03
CA THR A 46 -1.34 -14.67 -6.96
C THR A 46 -2.36 -13.82 -6.21
N VAL A 47 -3.08 -14.42 -5.26
CA VAL A 47 -4.09 -13.73 -4.45
C VAL A 47 -3.42 -12.65 -3.60
N GLY A 48 -2.30 -12.96 -2.94
CA GLY A 48 -1.56 -12.00 -2.13
C GLY A 48 -1.12 -10.76 -2.92
N TRP A 49 -0.71 -10.95 -4.18
CA TRP A 49 -0.37 -9.83 -5.05
C TRP A 49 -1.58 -8.93 -5.33
N PHE A 50 -2.73 -9.49 -5.70
CA PHE A 50 -3.93 -8.70 -5.97
C PHE A 50 -4.55 -8.10 -4.70
N GLN A 51 -4.44 -8.77 -3.54
CA GLN A 51 -4.79 -8.20 -2.25
C GLN A 51 -3.93 -6.97 -1.94
N GLY A 52 -2.63 -7.00 -2.24
CA GLY A 52 -1.75 -5.83 -2.13
C GLY A 52 -2.22 -4.65 -2.98
N SER A 53 -2.67 -4.90 -4.21
CA SER A 53 -3.29 -3.86 -5.05
C SER A 53 -4.59 -3.32 -4.46
N GLY A 54 -5.45 -4.20 -3.94
CA GLY A 54 -6.70 -3.81 -3.26
C GLY A 54 -6.45 -2.98 -2.01
N TYR A 55 -5.43 -3.33 -1.22
CA TYR A 55 -4.97 -2.54 -0.08
C TYR A 55 -4.56 -1.11 -0.48
N LEU A 56 -3.84 -0.95 -1.59
CA LEU A 56 -3.45 0.38 -2.09
C LEU A 56 -4.67 1.20 -2.56
N VAL A 57 -5.66 0.56 -3.18
CA VAL A 57 -6.94 1.22 -3.50
C VAL A 57 -7.68 1.64 -2.23
N LEU A 58 -7.77 0.77 -1.23
CA LEU A 58 -8.40 1.10 0.04
C LEU A 58 -7.70 2.28 0.73
N THR A 59 -6.37 2.27 0.73
CA THR A 59 -5.55 3.39 1.21
C THR A 59 -5.89 4.67 0.46
N ALA A 60 -6.03 4.61 -0.87
CA ALA A 60 -6.40 5.77 -1.68
C ALA A 60 -7.78 6.34 -1.29
N LEU A 61 -8.79 5.48 -1.17
CA LEU A 61 -10.17 5.87 -0.84
C LEU A 61 -10.27 6.47 0.57
N LEU A 62 -9.60 5.87 1.54
CA LEU A 62 -9.60 6.37 2.92
C LEU A 62 -8.92 7.75 3.02
N ASN A 63 -7.77 7.94 2.36
CA ASN A 63 -7.14 9.26 2.34
C ASN A 63 -7.98 10.30 1.60
N LEU A 64 -8.68 9.91 0.53
CA LEU A 64 -9.61 10.82 -0.14
C LEU A 64 -10.75 11.22 0.81
N GLN A 65 -11.34 10.26 1.52
CA GLN A 65 -12.38 10.51 2.52
C GLN A 65 -11.87 11.46 3.62
N TRP A 66 -10.71 11.18 4.21
CA TRP A 66 -10.11 12.06 5.23
C TRP A 66 -9.73 13.43 4.67
N SER A 67 -9.41 13.55 3.38
CA SER A 67 -9.15 14.86 2.77
C SER A 67 -10.39 15.75 2.69
N LEU A 68 -11.58 15.14 2.59
CA LEU A 68 -12.87 15.85 2.57
C LEU A 68 -13.29 16.26 3.99
N ASN A 69 -12.90 15.48 5.01
CA ASN A 69 -13.11 15.80 6.42
C ASN A 69 -11.88 15.39 7.26
N PRO A 70 -10.87 16.26 7.42
CA PRO A 70 -9.65 15.92 8.14
C PRO A 70 -9.84 15.68 9.64
N GLN A 71 -10.87 16.27 10.25
CA GLN A 71 -11.19 16.05 11.66
C GLN A 71 -11.58 14.61 11.94
N ALA A 72 -11.96 13.83 10.92
CA ALA A 72 -12.20 12.40 11.06
C ALA A 72 -10.98 11.65 11.62
N LEU A 73 -9.75 12.13 11.42
CA LEU A 73 -8.53 11.52 11.96
C LEU A 73 -8.31 11.78 13.46
N ASP A 74 -9.09 12.68 14.08
CA ASP A 74 -9.09 12.88 15.53
C ASP A 74 -9.82 11.71 16.24
N GLU A 75 -10.72 11.02 15.53
CA GLU A 75 -11.39 9.83 16.03
C GLU A 75 -10.41 8.65 16.17
N PRO A 76 -10.37 7.97 17.35
CA PRO A 76 -9.40 6.91 17.61
C PRO A 76 -9.42 5.77 16.58
N LEU A 77 -10.60 5.42 16.06
CA LEU A 77 -10.76 4.35 15.08
C LEU A 77 -10.10 4.71 13.74
N ASN A 78 -10.35 5.90 13.21
CA ASN A 78 -9.74 6.35 11.95
C ASN A 78 -8.22 6.48 12.10
N ARG A 79 -7.77 6.97 13.25
CA ARG A 79 -6.35 7.05 13.58
C ARG A 79 -5.70 5.66 13.64
N ALA A 80 -6.39 4.68 14.22
CA ALA A 80 -5.94 3.29 14.24
C ALA A 80 -5.89 2.68 12.84
N ILE A 81 -6.89 2.94 11.99
CA ILE A 81 -6.90 2.52 10.58
C ILE A 81 -5.69 3.11 9.85
N ALA A 82 -5.45 4.41 9.95
CA ALA A 82 -4.27 5.05 9.32
C ALA A 82 -2.94 4.44 9.80
N GLY A 83 -2.87 4.09 11.09
CA GLY A 83 -1.72 3.39 11.67
C GLY A 83 -1.55 1.99 11.10
N LEU A 84 -2.65 1.24 10.98
CA LEU A 84 -2.64 -0.10 10.39
C LEU A 84 -2.19 -0.07 8.92
N LEU A 85 -2.67 0.88 8.12
CA LEU A 85 -2.20 1.05 6.74
C LEU A 85 -0.67 1.25 6.71
N THR A 86 -0.16 2.15 7.54
CA THR A 86 1.28 2.41 7.66
C THR A 86 2.06 1.14 8.04
N LEU A 87 1.59 0.39 9.03
CA LEU A 87 2.24 -0.84 9.50
C LEU A 87 2.25 -1.93 8.43
N ILE A 88 1.15 -2.11 7.70
CA ILE A 88 1.08 -3.07 6.59
C ILE A 88 2.10 -2.69 5.51
N ALA A 89 2.20 -1.42 5.14
CA ALA A 89 3.17 -0.95 4.14
C ALA A 89 4.61 -1.24 4.60
N TRP A 90 4.97 -0.88 5.83
CA TRP A 90 6.33 -1.12 6.34
C TRP A 90 6.65 -2.59 6.55
N GLY A 91 5.72 -3.40 7.06
CA GLY A 91 5.90 -4.85 7.16
C GLY A 91 6.11 -5.51 5.79
N SER A 92 5.36 -5.06 4.78
CA SER A 92 5.54 -5.49 3.39
C SER A 92 6.88 -5.06 2.82
N SER A 93 7.30 -3.81 3.08
CA SER A 93 8.60 -3.28 2.66
C SER A 93 9.76 -4.10 3.23
N VAL A 94 9.74 -4.39 4.55
CA VAL A 94 10.76 -5.23 5.21
C VAL A 94 10.81 -6.60 4.55
N SER A 95 9.65 -7.20 4.25
CA SER A 95 9.58 -8.50 3.57
C SER A 95 10.19 -8.45 2.17
N TYR A 96 9.89 -7.42 1.37
CA TYR A 96 10.50 -7.24 0.04
C TYR A 96 12.02 -7.06 0.12
N LEU A 97 12.51 -6.21 1.02
CA LEU A 97 13.94 -5.95 1.18
C LEU A 97 14.69 -7.21 1.63
N ARG A 98 14.16 -7.96 2.60
CA ARG A 98 14.73 -9.25 3.03
C ARG A 98 14.71 -10.30 1.91
N GLY A 99 13.69 -10.27 1.06
CA GLY A 99 13.59 -11.13 -0.11
C GLY A 99 14.41 -10.66 -1.32
N GLY A 100 15.17 -9.57 -1.22
CA GLY A 100 16.01 -9.04 -2.30
C GLY A 100 15.23 -8.25 -3.38
N VAL A 101 13.94 -7.98 -3.19
CA VAL A 101 13.10 -7.20 -4.12
C VAL A 101 13.24 -5.70 -3.80
N MET A 102 14.43 -5.17 -4.00
CA MET A 102 14.83 -3.85 -3.49
C MET A 102 13.93 -2.70 -3.98
N SER A 103 13.59 -2.69 -5.27
CA SER A 103 12.76 -1.62 -5.85
C SER A 103 11.37 -1.55 -5.19
N SER A 104 10.68 -2.69 -5.05
CA SER A 104 9.38 -2.73 -4.38
C SER A 104 9.53 -2.37 -2.91
N GLY A 105 10.57 -2.87 -2.24
CA GLY A 105 10.87 -2.55 -0.85
C GLY A 105 10.96 -1.05 -0.59
N PHE A 106 11.77 -0.32 -1.35
CA PHE A 106 11.94 1.12 -1.18
C PHE A 106 10.68 1.92 -1.56
N ILE A 107 10.00 1.57 -2.66
CA ILE A 107 8.76 2.24 -3.06
C ILE A 107 7.69 2.08 -1.98
N THR A 108 7.51 0.87 -1.44
CA THR A 108 6.54 0.62 -0.37
C THR A 108 6.94 1.30 0.94
N ALA A 109 8.24 1.37 1.28
CA ALA A 109 8.71 2.13 2.44
C ALA A 109 8.36 3.62 2.33
N ALA A 110 8.65 4.23 1.16
CA ALA A 110 8.36 5.63 0.89
C ALA A 110 6.85 5.91 0.93
N ALA A 111 6.04 5.04 0.33
CA ALA A 111 4.59 5.14 0.37
C ALA A 111 4.05 5.06 1.82
N GLY A 112 4.55 4.12 2.62
CA GLY A 112 4.20 4.01 4.04
C GLY A 112 4.64 5.22 4.87
N ALA A 113 5.83 5.75 4.62
CA ALA A 113 6.30 6.97 5.29
C ALA A 113 5.45 8.19 4.92
N PHE A 114 5.08 8.33 3.65
CA PHE A 114 4.20 9.39 3.19
C PHE A 114 2.79 9.26 3.75
N GLN A 115 2.24 8.05 3.80
CA GLN A 115 0.95 7.76 4.46
C GLN A 115 0.97 8.20 5.93
N ALA A 116 2.00 7.79 6.68
CA ALA A 116 2.14 8.12 8.08
C ALA A 116 2.27 9.64 8.30
N TRP A 117 3.08 10.29 7.46
CA TRP A 117 3.25 11.73 7.52
C TRP A 117 1.94 12.45 7.24
N ALA A 118 1.26 12.14 6.13
CA ALA A 118 -0.01 12.78 5.76
C ALA A 118 -1.10 12.61 6.82
N ALA A 119 -1.17 11.44 7.48
CA ALA A 119 -2.20 11.16 8.47
C ALA A 119 -1.89 11.70 9.89
N PHE A 120 -0.62 11.78 10.30
CA PHE A 120 -0.26 12.09 11.69
C PHE A 120 0.49 13.41 11.90
N ARG A 121 1.12 13.96 10.86
CA ARG A 121 1.94 15.18 10.96
C ARG A 121 1.67 16.21 9.86
N GLY A 122 0.89 15.81 8.86
CA GLY A 122 0.55 16.60 7.69
C GLY A 122 -0.36 17.76 8.00
#